data_AF-A0A1A8XHH9-F1
#
_entry.id   AF-A0A1A8XHH9-F1
#
_cell.length_a   1.000
_cell.length_b   1.000
_cell.length_c   1.000
_cell.angle_alpha   90.00
_cell.angle_beta   90.00
_cell.angle_gamma   90.00
#
_symmetry.space_group_name_H-M   'P 1'
#
loop_
_entity.id
_entity.type
_entity.pdbx_description
1 polymer ?
#
loop_
_entity_poly.entity_id
_entity_poly.type
_entity_poly.pdbx_seq_one_letter_code
_entity_poly.pdbx_strand_id
1 'polypeptide(L)' 'MNLPDAIDAHVRALPVDLQREALDFVAYLEKRYHIQAMDAPSLTTSAFIKRFAGCLGDDFPDNVDDTDLGCDAPRESLE' A
#
# COMPACT_ATOMS: atom_id res chain seq x y z
N MET A 1 -1.08 -9.95 -15.18
CA MET A 1 -1.31 -8.51 -14.91
C MET A 1 -2.78 -8.24 -15.16
N ASN A 2 -3.51 -7.71 -14.18
CA ASN A 2 -4.92 -7.37 -14.35
C ASN A 2 -5.06 -5.95 -14.93
N LEU A 3 -6.27 -5.57 -15.35
CA LEU A 3 -6.53 -4.25 -15.95
C LEU A 3 -6.22 -3.08 -14.98
N PRO A 4 -6.65 -3.12 -13.69
CA PRO A 4 -6.24 -2.11 -12.70
C PRO A 4 -4.72 -1.94 -12.59
N ASP A 5 -3.96 -3.03 -12.49
CA ASP A 5 -2.49 -3.00 -12.36
C ASP A 5 -1.84 -2.35 -13.59
N ALA A 6 -2.36 -2.63 -14.78
CA ALA A 6 -1.86 -2.05 -16.02
C ALA A 6 -2.13 -0.53 -16.08
N ILE A 7 -3.30 -0.08 -15.65
CA ILE A 7 -3.66 1.34 -15.61
C ILE A 7 -2.76 2.09 -14.61
N ASP A 8 -2.56 1.57 -13.40
CA ASP A 8 -1.68 2.19 -12.40
C ASP A 8 -0.22 2.27 -12.91
N ALA A 9 0.30 1.19 -13.49
CA ALA A 9 1.65 1.17 -14.05
C ALA A 9 1.83 2.20 -15.17
N HIS A 10 0.84 2.36 -16.04
CA HIS A 10 0.90 3.34 -17.13
C HIS A 10 0.79 4.78 -16.61
N VAL A 11 -0.10 5.06 -15.66
CA VAL A 11 -0.22 6.41 -15.08
C VAL A 11 1.08 6.79 -14.37
N ARG A 12 1.66 5.91 -13.56
CA ARG A 12 2.94 6.19 -12.85
C ARG A 12 4.13 6.47 -13.77
N ALA A 13 4.11 5.92 -14.99
CA ALA A 13 5.15 6.18 -15.98
C ALA A 13 5.05 7.55 -16.66
N LEU A 14 3.93 8.28 -16.48
CA LEU A 14 3.72 9.60 -17.06
C LEU A 14 4.43 10.71 -16.26
N PRO A 15 4.78 11.85 -16.89
CA PRO A 15 5.14 13.08 -16.19
C PRO A 15 4.04 13.54 -15.22
N VAL A 16 4.43 14.22 -14.14
CA VAL A 16 3.54 14.63 -13.02
C VAL A 16 2.29 15.39 -13.51
N ASP A 17 2.43 16.28 -14.47
CA ASP A 17 1.30 17.06 -14.99
C ASP A 17 0.26 16.16 -15.70
N LEU A 18 0.73 15.15 -16.43
CA LEU A 18 -0.11 14.17 -17.12
C LEU A 18 -0.70 13.13 -16.15
N GLN A 19 -0.01 12.82 -15.05
CA GLN A 19 -0.58 12.01 -13.97
C GLN A 19 -1.79 12.72 -13.35
N ARG A 20 -1.66 14.02 -13.11
CA ARG A 20 -2.74 14.84 -12.55
C ARG A 20 -3.94 14.88 -13.49
N GLU A 21 -3.70 15.12 -14.79
CA GLU A 21 -4.75 15.11 -15.80
C GLU A 21 -5.45 13.74 -15.91
N ALA A 22 -4.71 12.64 -15.83
CA ALA A 22 -5.28 11.30 -15.84
C ALA A 22 -6.20 11.07 -14.63
N LEU A 23 -5.79 11.50 -13.43
CA LEU A 23 -6.62 11.41 -12.22
C LEU A 23 -7.87 12.30 -12.31
N ASP A 24 -7.74 13.52 -12.84
CA ASP A 24 -8.88 14.41 -13.05
C ASP A 24 -9.90 13.82 -14.05
N PHE A 25 -9.41 13.15 -15.10
CA PHE A 25 -10.27 12.46 -16.06
C PHE A 25 -11.01 11.27 -15.43
N VAL A 26 -10.35 10.49 -14.57
CA VAL A 26 -10.99 9.41 -13.81
C VAL A 26 -12.10 9.97 -12.91
N ALA A 27 -11.81 11.04 -12.15
CA ALA A 27 -12.81 11.70 -11.30
C ALA A 27 -14.01 12.26 -12.10
N TYR A 28 -13.76 12.79 -13.30
CA TYR A 28 -14.81 13.22 -14.21
C TYR A 28 -15.73 12.06 -14.63
N LEU A 29 -15.15 10.91 -15.01
CA LEU A 29 -15.92 9.73 -15.41
C LEU A 29 -16.76 9.20 -14.24
N GLU A 30 -16.20 9.14 -13.03
CA GLU A 30 -16.93 8.72 -11.83
C GLU A 30 -18.16 9.58 -11.60
N LYS A 31 -17.99 10.91 -11.67
CA LYS A 31 -19.10 11.87 -11.54
C LYS A 31 -20.13 11.72 -12.66
N ARG A 32 -19.69 11.56 -13.92
CA ARG A 32 -20.57 11.48 -15.09
C ARG A 32 -21.45 10.23 -15.06
N TYR A 33 -20.91 9.11 -14.63
CA TYR A 33 -21.60 7.82 -14.63
C TYR A 33 -22.20 7.45 -13.26
N HIS A 34 -22.17 8.38 -12.30
CA HIS A 34 -22.61 8.14 -10.92
C HIS A 34 -21.97 6.90 -10.29
N ILE A 35 -20.72 6.62 -10.66
CA ILE A 35 -19.94 5.56 -10.05
C ILE A 35 -19.49 6.10 -8.69
N GLN A 36 -20.05 5.54 -7.62
CA GLN A 36 -19.44 5.72 -6.31
C GLN A 36 -18.11 4.98 -6.35
N ALA A 37 -17.00 5.70 -6.20
CA ALA A 37 -15.74 5.06 -5.87
C ALA A 37 -16.03 4.13 -4.68
N MET A 38 -15.82 2.83 -4.86
CA MET A 38 -15.76 1.95 -3.71
C MET A 38 -14.66 2.54 -2.85
N ASP A 39 -15.00 2.96 -1.62
CA ASP A 39 -13.98 3.37 -0.66
C ASP A 39 -12.89 2.31 -0.72
N ALA A 40 -11.69 2.72 -1.16
CA ALA A 40 -10.52 1.87 -1.01
C ALA A 40 -10.57 1.42 0.45
N PRO A 41 -10.50 0.11 0.75
CA PRO A 41 -10.70 -0.36 2.10
C PRO A 41 -9.68 0.33 2.99
N SER A 42 -10.12 1.43 3.61
CA SER A 42 -9.37 2.12 4.62
C SER A 42 -9.54 1.19 5.80
N LEU A 43 -8.63 0.24 5.89
CA LEU A 43 -8.42 -0.47 7.13
C LEU A 43 -8.03 0.62 8.10
N THR A 44 -9.03 1.12 8.83
CA THR A 44 -8.81 1.90 10.03
C THR A 44 -7.78 1.12 10.87
N THR A 45 -6.94 1.82 11.62
CA THR A 45 -5.94 1.16 12.47
C THR A 45 -6.56 0.05 13.31
N SER A 46 -7.81 0.22 13.76
CA SER A 46 -8.58 -0.79 14.47
C SER A 46 -8.95 -2.02 13.63
N ALA A 47 -9.34 -1.85 12.36
CA ALA A 47 -9.64 -2.95 11.45
C ALA A 47 -8.36 -3.69 11.01
N PHE A 48 -7.25 -2.98 10.85
CA PHE A 48 -5.92 -3.58 10.66
C PHE A 48 -5.53 -4.42 11.87
N ILE A 49 -5.54 -3.84 13.07
CA ILE A 49 -5.20 -4.55 14.31
C ILE A 49 -6.11 -5.78 14.48
N LYS A 50 -7.42 -5.67 14.28
CA LYS A 50 -8.33 -6.81 14.40
C LYS A 50 -8.04 -7.92 13.39
N ARG A 51 -7.59 -7.58 12.18
CA ARG A 51 -7.22 -8.56 11.14
C ARG A 51 -5.94 -9.33 11.51
N PHE A 52 -4.99 -8.66 12.17
CA PHE A 52 -3.68 -9.23 12.50
C PHE A 52 -3.57 -9.71 13.96
N ALA A 53 -4.51 -9.34 14.83
CA ALA A 53 -4.61 -9.83 16.19
C ALA A 53 -4.85 -11.35 16.16
N GLY A 54 -3.87 -12.12 16.64
CA GLY A 54 -3.85 -13.58 16.58
C GLY A 54 -3.18 -14.17 15.34
N CYS A 55 -2.64 -13.36 14.43
CA CYS A 55 -1.70 -13.85 13.39
C CYS A 55 -0.27 -14.00 13.92
N LEU A 56 0.03 -13.37 15.05
CA LEU A 56 1.22 -13.65 15.84
C LEU A 56 0.88 -14.89 16.69
N GLY A 57 1.55 -16.02 16.41
CA GLY A 57 1.36 -17.24 17.20
C GLY A 57 1.91 -17.09 18.62
N ASP A 58 1.61 -18.06 19.47
CA ASP A 58 2.08 -18.11 20.88
C ASP A 58 3.62 -18.09 21.01
N ASP A 59 4.32 -18.37 19.91
CA ASP A 59 5.78 -18.32 19.81
C ASP A 59 6.32 -16.91 19.50
N PHE A 60 5.46 -15.90 19.35
CA PHE A 60 5.90 -14.52 19.16
C PHE A 60 6.26 -13.91 20.53
N PRO A 61 7.50 -13.42 20.72
CA PRO A 61 7.96 -12.95 22.02
C PRO A 61 7.19 -11.72 22.49
N ASP A 62 6.68 -11.76 23.72
CA ASP A 62 5.98 -10.64 24.36
C ASP A 62 6.93 -9.51 24.81
N ASN A 63 8.24 -9.74 24.73
CA ASN A 63 9.28 -8.90 25.32
C ASN A 63 10.30 -8.38 24.31
N VAL A 64 9.87 -8.11 23.07
CA VAL A 64 10.73 -7.48 22.05
C VAL A 64 11.20 -6.12 22.54
N ASP A 65 12.51 -5.95 22.70
CA ASP A 65 13.16 -4.68 22.99
C ASP A 65 14.19 -4.29 21.91
N ASP A 66 14.88 -3.17 22.10
CA ASP A 66 15.86 -2.66 21.13
C ASP A 66 17.02 -3.64 20.85
N THR A 67 17.25 -4.62 21.73
CA THR A 67 18.28 -5.65 21.56
C THR A 67 17.84 -6.78 20.62
N ASP A 68 16.54 -6.98 20.44
CA ASP A 68 15.96 -7.95 19.52
C ASP A 68 15.89 -7.43 18.07
N LEU A 69 15.98 -6.11 17.89
CA LEU A 69 15.96 -5.48 16.58
C LEU A 69 17.29 -5.67 15.85
N GLY A 70 17.23 -6.21 14.64
CA GLY A 70 18.41 -6.33 13.78
C GLY A 70 19.05 -4.96 13.54
N CYS A 71 20.33 -4.84 13.84
CA CYS A 71 21.09 -3.63 13.51
C CYS A 71 21.33 -3.57 12.00
N ASP A 72 21.20 -2.38 11.40
CA ASP A 72 21.57 -2.14 10.02
C ASP A 72 23.08 -2.35 9.84
N ALA A 73 23.47 -3.59 9.54
CA ALA A 73 24.85 -3.92 9.19
C ALA A 73 25.09 -3.57 7.71
N PRO A 74 26.23 -2.93 7.38
CA PRO A 74 26.63 -2.77 6.00
C PRO A 74 26.73 -4.15 5.35
N ARG A 75 26.19 -4.28 4.13
CA ARG A 75 26.32 -5.51 3.35
C ARG A 75 27.80 -5.82 3.17
N GLU A 76 28.21 -7.06 3.42
CA GLU A 76 29.59 -7.49 3.18
C GLU A 76 29.96 -7.21 1.72
N SER A 77 31.18 -6.72 1.50
CA SER A 77 31.73 -6.57 0.16
C SER A 77 31.88 -7.95 -0.46
N LEU A 78 31.24 -8.16 -1.61
CA LEU A 78 31.52 -9.31 -2.47
C LEU A 78 32.93 -9.13 -3.06
N GLU A 79 33.95 -9.66 -2.36
CA GLU A 79 35.26 -9.92 -2.96
C GLU A 79 35.20 -11.13 -3.90
#